data_AF-A0A0A3XKB8-F1
#
_entry.id   AF-A0A0A3XKB8-F1
#
_cell.length_a   1.000
_cell.length_b   1.000
_cell.length_c   1.000
_cell.angle_alpha   90.00
_cell.angle_beta   90.00
_cell.angle_gamma   90.00
#
_symmetry.space_group_name_H-M   'P 1'
#
loop_
_entity.id
_entity.type
_entity.pdbx_description
1 polymer ?
#
loop_
_entity_poly.entity_id
_entity_poly.type
_entity_poly.pdbx_seq_one_letter_code
_entity_poly.pdbx_strand_id
1 'polypeptide(L)'
;MDDLLREFLTETSESLDTVDNQLVKFEQEPNNAKILDNIFRLVHTIKGTCGFLGLPRLEALAHAGETLMSKFRDGMPVTAGAVTVILASIDRIKEILAGLEATEAEPEGTDRDLIDKLEAMVEQGMAAMTAGAVADAPPLVPEAPTPVEAKIAPSKEKEMTQGSLIDQTLERPLRPGEV
;
A
#
# COMPACT_ATOMS: atom_id res chain seq x y z
N MET A 1 -17.21 -3.13 -30.85
CA MET A 1 -16.71 -3.07 -29.47
C MET A 1 -17.28 -4.24 -28.71
N ASP A 2 -16.39 -5.08 -28.21
CA ASP A 2 -16.71 -6.20 -27.32
C ASP A 2 -17.46 -5.71 -26.05
N ASP A 3 -18.42 -6.48 -25.56
CA ASP A 3 -19.30 -6.07 -24.44
C ASP A 3 -18.51 -5.87 -23.14
N LEU A 4 -17.50 -6.71 -22.91
CA LEU A 4 -16.63 -6.62 -21.75
C LEU A 4 -15.72 -5.38 -21.85
N LEU A 5 -15.22 -5.05 -23.04
CA LEU A 5 -14.45 -3.81 -23.24
C LEU A 5 -15.30 -2.56 -22.98
N ARG A 6 -16.58 -2.55 -23.38
CA ARG A 6 -17.49 -1.42 -23.12
C ARG A 6 -17.77 -1.23 -21.63
N GLU A 7 -18.01 -2.33 -20.91
CA GLU A 7 -18.21 -2.30 -19.45
C GLU A 7 -16.96 -1.76 -18.76
N PHE A 8 -15.78 -2.27 -19.12
CA PHE A 8 -14.51 -1.77 -18.62
C PHE A 8 -14.30 -0.27 -18.84
N LEU A 9 -14.55 0.23 -20.05
CA LEU A 9 -14.39 1.67 -20.36
C LEU A 9 -15.32 2.52 -19.49
N THR A 10 -16.56 2.06 -19.27
CA THR A 10 -17.55 2.77 -18.46
C THR A 10 -17.14 2.79 -16.99
N GLU A 11 -16.89 1.61 -16.39
CA GLU A 11 -16.53 1.48 -14.98
C GLU A 11 -15.20 2.19 -14.64
N THR A 12 -14.23 2.09 -15.55
CA THR A 12 -12.93 2.71 -15.36
C THR A 12 -13.04 4.22 -15.43
N SER A 13 -13.82 4.78 -16.36
CA SER A 13 -14.02 6.22 -16.44
C SER A 13 -14.66 6.78 -15.17
N GLU A 14 -15.70 6.14 -14.65
CA GLU A 14 -16.35 6.52 -13.37
C GLU A 14 -15.39 6.40 -12.18
N SER A 15 -14.58 5.34 -12.16
CA SER A 15 -13.57 5.13 -11.13
C SER A 15 -12.49 6.21 -11.18
N LEU A 16 -12.02 6.60 -12.36
CA LEU A 16 -11.00 7.65 -12.53
C LEU A 16 -11.53 9.03 -12.14
N ASP A 17 -12.80 9.34 -12.44
CA ASP A 17 -13.42 10.59 -11.97
C ASP A 17 -13.53 10.62 -10.44
N THR A 18 -13.80 9.48 -9.82
CA THR A 18 -13.76 9.35 -8.35
C THR A 18 -12.34 9.54 -7.82
N VAL A 19 -11.34 8.93 -8.47
CA VAL A 19 -9.92 9.06 -8.11
C VAL A 19 -9.46 10.51 -8.18
N ASP A 20 -9.77 11.25 -9.24
CA ASP A 20 -9.39 12.66 -9.39
C ASP A 20 -9.94 13.52 -8.25
N ASN A 21 -11.24 13.38 -7.96
CA ASN A 21 -11.88 14.11 -6.88
C ASN A 21 -11.27 13.78 -5.50
N GLN A 22 -10.86 12.52 -5.29
CA GLN A 22 -10.19 12.10 -4.06
C GLN A 22 -8.74 12.62 -4.01
N LEU A 23 -8.01 12.61 -5.12
CA LEU A 23 -6.63 13.10 -5.18
C LEU A 23 -6.53 14.60 -4.91
N VAL A 24 -7.47 15.40 -5.43
CA VAL A 24 -7.53 16.84 -5.12
C VAL A 24 -7.75 17.08 -3.62
N LYS A 25 -8.59 16.29 -2.97
CA LYS A 25 -8.77 16.34 -1.50
C LYS A 25 -7.53 15.86 -0.76
N PHE A 26 -6.89 14.82 -1.28
CA PHE A 26 -5.66 14.27 -0.71
C PHE A 26 -4.50 15.29 -0.75
N GLU A 27 -4.43 16.12 -1.80
CA GLU A 27 -3.45 17.21 -1.89
C GLU A 27 -3.62 18.22 -0.75
N GLN A 28 -4.86 18.50 -0.35
CA GLN A 28 -5.18 19.41 0.76
C GLN A 28 -5.00 18.74 2.13
N GLU A 29 -5.22 17.43 2.21
CA GLU A 29 -5.15 16.62 3.43
C GLU A 29 -4.24 15.38 3.27
N PRO A 30 -2.92 15.55 3.11
CA PRO A 30 -2.00 14.45 2.75
C PRO A 30 -1.82 13.37 3.82
N ASN A 31 -2.33 13.59 5.04
CA ASN A 31 -2.32 12.62 6.14
C ASN A 31 -3.63 11.82 6.25
N ASN A 32 -4.58 12.00 5.32
CA ASN A 32 -5.87 11.34 5.37
C ASN A 32 -5.78 9.93 4.77
N ALA A 33 -5.41 8.96 5.61
CA ALA A 33 -5.24 7.55 5.22
C ALA A 33 -6.49 6.93 4.56
N LYS A 34 -7.69 7.39 4.91
CA LYS A 34 -8.94 6.89 4.30
C LYS A 34 -9.05 7.27 2.83
N ILE A 35 -8.65 8.50 2.48
CA ILE A 35 -8.66 8.98 1.09
C ILE A 35 -7.65 8.16 0.28
N LEU A 36 -6.43 7.99 0.81
CA LEU A 36 -5.39 7.18 0.17
C LEU A 36 -5.81 5.72 -0.05
N ASP A 37 -6.40 5.07 0.97
CA ASP A 37 -6.87 3.69 0.86
C ASP A 37 -7.96 3.53 -0.21
N ASN A 38 -8.86 4.50 -0.33
CA ASN A 38 -9.91 4.48 -1.35
C ASN A 38 -9.32 4.61 -2.76
N ILE A 39 -8.40 5.57 -2.97
CA ILE A 39 -7.72 5.74 -4.26
C ILE A 39 -6.94 4.48 -4.63
N PHE A 40 -6.17 3.93 -3.68
CA PHE A 40 -5.38 2.72 -3.89
C PHE A 40 -6.25 1.54 -4.34
N ARG A 41 -7.40 1.31 -3.70
CA ARG A 41 -8.32 0.22 -4.08
C ARG A 41 -8.85 0.39 -5.49
N LEU A 42 -9.24 1.60 -5.88
CA LEU A 42 -9.74 1.89 -7.22
C LEU A 42 -8.66 1.63 -8.28
N VAL A 43 -7.45 2.17 -8.08
CA VAL A 43 -6.33 1.97 -9.02
C VAL A 43 -5.90 0.50 -9.08
N HIS A 44 -5.92 -0.22 -7.96
CA HIS A 44 -5.64 -1.66 -7.93
C HIS A 44 -6.64 -2.47 -8.75
N THR A 45 -7.94 -2.14 -8.66
CA THR A 45 -8.98 -2.75 -9.49
C THR A 45 -8.75 -2.45 -10.96
N ILE A 46 -8.49 -1.18 -11.32
CA ILE A 46 -8.22 -0.78 -12.70
C ILE A 46 -7.01 -1.56 -13.26
N LYS A 47 -5.90 -1.64 -12.54
CA LYS A 47 -4.73 -2.44 -12.94
C LYS A 47 -5.11 -3.90 -13.18
N GLY A 48 -5.86 -4.50 -12.25
CA GLY A 48 -6.30 -5.90 -12.35
C GLY A 48 -7.10 -6.15 -13.63
N THR A 49 -8.03 -5.26 -13.95
CA THR A 49 -8.84 -5.36 -15.17
C THR A 49 -8.00 -5.11 -16.43
N CYS A 50 -7.06 -4.17 -16.43
CA CYS A 50 -6.12 -3.96 -17.55
C CYS A 50 -5.29 -5.21 -17.85
N GLY A 51 -4.76 -5.87 -16.81
CA GLY A 51 -4.01 -7.12 -16.97
C GLY A 51 -4.86 -8.27 -17.49
N PHE A 52 -6.13 -8.35 -17.06
CA PHE A 52 -7.08 -9.35 -17.57
C PHE A 52 -7.44 -9.13 -19.05
N LEU A 53 -7.62 -7.88 -19.46
CA LEU A 53 -7.97 -7.50 -20.83
C LEU A 53 -6.78 -7.47 -21.80
N GLY A 54 -5.56 -7.64 -21.28
CA GLY A 54 -4.34 -7.57 -22.10
C GLY A 54 -4.05 -6.17 -22.60
N LEU A 55 -4.20 -5.17 -21.73
CA LEU A 55 -3.90 -3.75 -21.97
C LEU A 55 -2.58 -3.38 -21.25
N PRO A 56 -1.41 -3.82 -21.78
CA PRO A 56 -0.14 -3.74 -21.07
C PRO A 56 0.33 -2.32 -20.78
N ARG A 57 0.00 -1.35 -21.64
CA ARG A 57 0.41 0.05 -21.44
C ARG A 57 -0.36 0.68 -20.28
N LEU A 58 -1.68 0.50 -20.25
CA LEU A 58 -2.54 0.91 -19.15
C LEU A 58 -2.16 0.20 -17.83
N GLU A 59 -1.91 -1.11 -17.90
CA GLU A 59 -1.48 -1.90 -16.74
C GLU A 59 -0.18 -1.34 -16.15
N ALA A 60 0.81 -1.03 -17.00
CA ALA A 60 2.10 -0.49 -16.55
C ALA A 60 1.96 0.86 -15.83
N LEU A 61 1.16 1.78 -16.36
CA LEU A 61 0.89 3.08 -15.72
C LEU A 61 0.14 2.91 -14.39
N ALA A 62 -0.92 2.11 -14.37
CA ALA A 62 -1.71 1.86 -13.16
C ALA A 62 -0.84 1.21 -12.07
N HIS A 63 0.01 0.26 -12.45
CA HIS A 63 0.94 -0.40 -11.54
C HIS A 63 2.01 0.55 -10.97
N ALA A 64 2.60 1.43 -11.79
CA ALA A 64 3.56 2.41 -11.31
C ALA A 64 2.92 3.38 -10.30
N GLY A 65 1.70 3.86 -10.57
CA GLY A 65 0.93 4.69 -9.67
C GLY A 65 0.58 3.97 -8.35
N GLU A 66 0.10 2.71 -8.46
CA GLU A 66 -0.21 1.86 -7.30
C GLU A 66 1.02 1.65 -6.41
N THR A 67 2.20 1.44 -7.00
CA THR A 67 3.44 1.19 -6.27
C THR A 67 3.81 2.39 -5.39
N LEU A 68 3.74 3.60 -5.94
CA LEU A 68 4.01 4.82 -5.19
C LEU A 68 3.00 5.03 -4.06
N MET A 69 1.70 4.82 -4.33
CA MET A 69 0.67 4.91 -3.31
C MET A 69 0.83 3.85 -2.21
N SER A 70 1.26 2.63 -2.56
CA SER A 70 1.59 1.59 -1.59
C SER A 70 2.66 2.07 -0.62
N LYS A 71 3.68 2.80 -1.10
CA LYS A 71 4.72 3.33 -0.22
C LYS A 71 4.20 4.37 0.76
N PHE A 72 3.27 5.22 0.34
CA PHE A 72 2.61 6.15 1.27
C PHE A 72 1.84 5.41 2.36
N ARG A 73 1.20 4.28 2.02
CA ARG A 73 0.52 3.41 3.00
C ARG A 73 1.50 2.73 3.96
N ASP A 74 2.71 2.43 3.48
CA ASP A 74 3.82 1.87 4.28
C ASP A 74 4.50 2.93 5.18
N GLY A 75 4.02 4.19 5.17
CA GLY A 75 4.53 5.27 6.01
C GLY A 75 5.51 6.22 5.34
N MET A 76 5.75 6.08 4.02
CA MET A 76 6.51 7.07 3.26
C MET A 76 5.78 8.43 3.29
N PRO A 77 6.46 9.55 3.58
CA PRO A 77 5.83 10.86 3.54
C PRO A 77 5.33 11.22 2.14
N VAL A 78 4.11 11.73 2.08
CA VAL A 78 3.51 12.23 0.83
C VAL A 78 4.08 13.60 0.51
N THR A 79 4.44 13.83 -0.76
CA THR A 79 4.91 15.13 -1.25
C THR A 79 3.97 15.67 -2.32
N ALA A 80 3.83 17.00 -2.42
CA ALA A 80 3.00 17.63 -3.45
C ALA A 80 3.44 17.22 -4.86
N GLY A 81 4.75 17.14 -5.11
CA GLY A 81 5.29 16.69 -6.39
C GLY A 81 4.86 15.26 -6.75
N ALA A 82 4.77 14.36 -5.77
CA ALA A 82 4.28 13.01 -6.00
C ALA A 82 2.78 12.99 -6.37
N VAL A 83 1.95 13.78 -5.68
CA VAL A 83 0.53 13.92 -6.01
C VAL A 83 0.35 14.46 -7.43
N THR A 84 1.14 15.46 -7.83
CA THR A 84 1.13 15.99 -9.20
C THR A 84 1.44 14.93 -10.26
N VAL A 85 2.46 14.08 -10.03
CA VAL A 85 2.82 13.03 -10.99
C VAL A 85 1.75 11.93 -11.04
N ILE A 86 1.11 11.61 -9.91
CA ILE A 86 -0.03 10.69 -9.89
C ILE A 86 -1.19 11.24 -10.71
N LEU A 87 -1.59 12.51 -10.51
CA LEU A 87 -2.64 13.17 -11.31
C LEU A 87 -2.31 13.13 -12.80
N ALA A 88 -1.09 13.49 -13.19
CA ALA A 88 -0.65 13.42 -14.58
C ALA A 88 -0.70 11.99 -15.17
N SER A 89 -0.51 10.97 -14.33
CA SER A 89 -0.64 9.56 -14.74
C SER A 89 -2.10 9.15 -14.93
N ILE A 90 -3.01 9.65 -14.10
CA ILE A 90 -4.45 9.46 -14.27
C ILE A 90 -4.93 10.15 -15.57
N ASP A 91 -4.48 11.36 -15.84
CA ASP A 91 -4.77 12.06 -17.09
C ASP A 91 -4.30 11.25 -18.31
N ARG A 92 -3.07 10.73 -18.27
CA ARG A 92 -2.54 9.85 -19.35
C ARG A 92 -3.37 8.58 -19.51
N ILE A 93 -3.82 7.96 -18.41
CA ILE A 93 -4.73 6.80 -18.47
C ILE A 93 -6.03 7.18 -19.18
N LYS A 94 -6.65 8.32 -18.86
CA LYS A 94 -7.86 8.80 -19.53
C LYS A 94 -7.65 9.02 -21.04
N GLU A 95 -6.50 9.59 -21.43
CA GLU A 95 -6.14 9.74 -22.85
C GLU A 95 -6.05 8.40 -23.57
N ILE A 96 -5.42 7.41 -22.93
CA ILE A 96 -5.29 6.06 -23.49
C ILE A 96 -6.66 5.37 -23.60
N LEU A 97 -7.53 5.51 -22.60
CA LEU A 97 -8.90 4.98 -22.63
C LEU A 97 -9.73 5.61 -23.75
N ALA A 98 -9.61 6.92 -23.99
CA ALA A 98 -10.29 7.57 -25.10
C ALA A 98 -9.80 7.06 -26.46
N GLY A 99 -8.49 6.81 -26.60
CA GLY A 99 -7.94 6.17 -27.81
C GLY A 99 -8.41 4.73 -28.00
N LEU A 100 -8.47 3.96 -26.91
CA LEU A 100 -8.99 2.60 -26.88
C LEU A 100 -10.48 2.56 -27.25
N GLU A 101 -11.30 3.47 -26.74
CA GLU A 101 -12.71 3.59 -27.10
C GLU A 101 -12.90 3.92 -28.59
N ALA A 102 -12.08 4.83 -29.13
CA ALA A 102 -12.20 5.26 -30.52
C ALA A 102 -11.72 4.21 -31.55
N THR A 103 -10.74 3.38 -31.17
CA THR A 103 -10.06 2.47 -32.11
C THR A 103 -10.24 0.99 -31.79
N GLU A 104 -10.84 0.66 -30.64
CA GLU A 104 -10.94 -0.69 -30.07
C GLU A 104 -9.57 -1.37 -29.86
N ALA A 105 -8.48 -0.59 -29.88
CA ALA A 105 -7.12 -1.05 -29.70
C ALA A 105 -6.35 -0.09 -28.78
N GLU A 106 -5.48 -0.64 -27.93
CA GLU A 106 -4.63 0.19 -27.07
C GLU A 106 -3.65 1.02 -27.94
N PRO A 107 -3.65 2.36 -27.84
CA PRO A 107 -2.73 3.20 -28.59
C PRO A 107 -1.26 2.86 -28.30
N GLU A 108 -0.41 2.92 -29.32
CA GLU A 108 1.02 2.69 -29.17
C GLU A 108 1.69 3.73 -28.24
N GLY A 109 2.60 3.26 -27.39
CA GLY A 109 3.37 4.11 -26.48
C GLY A 109 3.93 3.32 -25.30
N THR A 110 4.79 3.97 -24.51
CA THR A 110 5.44 3.34 -23.35
C THR A 110 5.29 4.13 -22.06
N ASP A 111 4.88 5.40 -22.14
CA ASP A 111 4.70 6.33 -21.00
C ASP A 111 5.87 6.39 -20.01
N ARG A 112 7.08 6.12 -20.50
CA ARG A 112 8.32 6.14 -19.71
C ARG A 112 8.57 7.49 -19.04
N ASP A 113 8.09 8.57 -19.66
CA ASP A 113 8.15 9.92 -19.10
C ASP A 113 7.44 10.06 -17.74
N LEU A 114 6.44 9.23 -17.45
CA LEU A 114 5.71 9.21 -16.18
C LEU A 114 6.10 8.02 -15.32
N ILE A 115 6.23 6.82 -15.91
CA ILE A 115 6.63 5.60 -15.19
C ILE A 115 7.98 5.81 -14.51
N ASP A 116 8.99 6.30 -15.23
CA ASP A 116 10.33 6.46 -14.68
C ASP A 116 10.35 7.53 -13.56
N LYS A 117 9.46 8.55 -13.63
CA LYS A 117 9.31 9.55 -12.56
C LYS A 117 8.69 8.95 -11.30
N LEU A 118 7.65 8.13 -11.45
CA LEU A 118 6.99 7.44 -10.34
C LEU A 118 7.98 6.48 -9.65
N GLU A 119 8.71 5.69 -10.42
CA GLU A 119 9.74 4.77 -9.91
C GLU A 119 10.87 5.52 -9.19
N ALA A 120 11.37 6.62 -9.76
CA ALA A 120 12.39 7.44 -9.13
C ALA A 120 11.91 8.05 -7.80
N MET A 121 10.63 8.45 -7.70
CA MET A 121 10.04 8.95 -6.45
C MET A 121 9.97 7.86 -5.38
N VAL A 122 9.63 6.63 -5.76
CA VAL A 122 9.65 5.48 -4.86
C VAL A 122 11.06 5.24 -4.34
N GLU A 123 12.06 5.22 -5.22
CA GLU A 123 13.45 4.99 -4.82
C GLU A 123 13.97 6.09 -3.89
N GLN A 124 13.76 7.36 -4.25
CA GLN A 124 14.17 8.51 -3.44
C GLN A 124 13.49 8.54 -2.07
N GLY A 125 12.19 8.26 -2.02
CA GLY A 125 11.44 8.21 -0.76
C GLY A 125 11.92 7.08 0.15
N MET A 126 12.21 5.90 -0.41
CA MET A 126 12.71 4.76 0.36
C MET A 126 14.13 5.03 0.88
N ALA A 127 14.99 5.64 0.07
CA ALA A 127 16.32 6.06 0.47
C ALA A 127 16.27 7.09 1.62
N ALA A 128 15.34 8.05 1.56
CA ALA A 128 15.14 9.03 2.62
C ALA A 128 14.66 8.39 3.94
N MET A 129 13.74 7.41 3.89
CA MET A 129 13.26 6.70 5.08
C MET A 129 14.37 5.87 5.76
N THR A 130 15.23 5.22 4.97
CA THR A 130 16.36 4.44 5.50
C THR A 130 17.47 5.33 6.07
N ALA A 131 17.76 6.47 5.44
CA ALA A 131 18.72 7.45 5.93
C ALA A 131 18.24 8.21 7.18
N GLY A 132 16.93 8.45 7.32
CA GLY A 132 16.34 9.05 8.52
C GLY A 132 16.37 8.12 9.74
N ALA A 133 16.20 6.81 9.53
CA ALA A 133 16.22 5.81 10.59
C ALA A 133 17.59 5.60 11.26
N VAL A 134 18.69 5.91 10.56
CA VAL A 134 20.06 5.80 11.14
C VAL A 134 20.49 7.02 11.95
N ALA A 135 19.79 8.15 11.84
CA ALA A 135 20.13 9.38 12.56
C ALA A 135 19.50 9.49 13.96
N ASP A 136 18.48 8.67 14.27
CA ASP A 136 17.76 8.69 15.56
C ASP A 136 18.22 7.61 16.55
N ALA A 137 19.30 6.87 16.25
CA ALA A 137 19.88 5.94 17.21
C ALA A 137 20.69 6.72 18.28
N PRO A 138 20.28 6.71 19.57
CA PRO A 138 21.10 7.28 20.63
C PRO A 138 22.44 6.54 20.68
N PRO A 139 23.58 7.21 20.91
CA PRO A 139 24.86 6.53 21.05
C PRO A 139 24.78 5.60 22.27
N LEU A 140 24.83 4.29 22.01
CA LEU A 140 25.02 3.26 23.02
C LEU A 140 26.40 3.48 23.67
N VAL A 141 26.41 4.17 24.81
CA VAL A 141 27.55 4.19 25.70
C VAL A 141 27.74 2.77 26.28
N PRO A 142 28.93 2.16 26.16
CA PRO A 142 29.19 0.84 26.73
C PRO A 142 29.35 0.98 28.24
N GLU A 143 28.37 0.51 29.01
CA GLU A 143 28.46 0.43 30.47
C GLU A 143 29.29 -0.81 30.85
N ALA A 144 30.48 -0.56 31.41
CA ALA A 144 31.33 -1.59 32.01
C ALA A 144 30.77 -2.01 33.39
N PRO A 145 30.97 -3.27 33.82
CA PRO A 145 30.29 -3.82 34.99
C PRO A 145 31.00 -3.44 36.29
N THR A 146 30.24 -3.09 37.32
CA THR A 146 30.73 -3.12 38.71
C THR A 146 29.94 -4.12 39.57
N PRO A 147 30.59 -4.92 40.44
CA PRO A 147 29.95 -6.01 41.17
C PRO A 147 29.17 -5.52 42.40
N VAL A 148 27.99 -6.09 42.63
CA VAL A 148 27.22 -5.86 43.86
C VAL A 148 27.48 -6.99 44.86
N GLU A 149 28.06 -6.61 45.99
CA GLU A 149 28.33 -7.45 47.16
C GLU A 149 27.05 -7.70 47.98
N ALA A 150 26.95 -8.92 48.50
CA ALA A 150 25.78 -9.49 49.16
C ALA A 150 25.50 -8.93 50.56
N LYS A 151 24.21 -8.88 50.94
CA LYS A 151 23.80 -9.09 52.33
C LYS A 151 22.42 -9.76 52.43
N ILE A 152 22.32 -10.64 53.41
CA ILE A 152 21.43 -11.81 53.49
C ILE A 152 20.30 -11.57 54.53
N ALA A 153 19.05 -11.93 54.13
CA ALA A 153 17.97 -12.62 54.89
C ALA A 153 17.13 -11.91 55.99
N PRO A 154 16.00 -12.52 56.46
CA PRO A 154 14.93 -13.28 55.76
C PRO A 154 13.48 -13.02 56.30
N SER A 155 12.51 -13.80 55.77
CA SER A 155 11.16 -14.19 56.31
C SER A 155 9.98 -13.47 55.64
N LYS A 156 8.87 -14.09 55.17
CA LYS A 156 8.19 -15.40 55.32
C LYS A 156 7.29 -15.62 54.05
N GLU A 157 7.23 -16.81 53.45
CA GLU A 157 6.09 -17.79 53.50
C GLU A 157 4.77 -17.22 52.92
N LYS A 158 4.02 -17.73 51.93
CA LYS A 158 3.71 -19.00 51.20
C LYS A 158 3.17 -18.52 49.81
N GLU A 159 3.04 -19.25 48.71
CA GLU A 159 2.31 -20.50 48.52
C GLU A 159 2.54 -20.97 47.07
N MET A 160 2.43 -22.27 46.88
CA MET A 160 2.69 -23.05 45.68
C MET A 160 1.40 -23.15 44.87
N THR A 161 1.43 -22.98 43.53
CA THR A 161 0.51 -23.69 42.65
C THR A 161 1.02 -23.71 41.20
N GLN A 162 1.16 -24.94 40.72
CA GLN A 162 1.50 -25.38 39.38
C GLN A 162 0.20 -25.78 38.65
N GLY A 163 0.14 -25.58 37.34
CA GLY A 163 -0.92 -26.08 36.45
C GLY A 163 -1.91 -24.97 36.04
N SER A 164 -2.49 -24.97 34.85
CA SER A 164 -2.79 -26.09 33.96
C SER A 164 -2.91 -25.59 32.52
N LEU A 165 -2.52 -26.44 31.57
CA LEU A 165 -2.95 -26.35 30.18
C LEU A 165 -4.48 -26.35 30.16
N ILE A 166 -5.06 -25.38 29.46
CA ILE A 166 -6.50 -25.33 29.22
C ILE A 166 -6.82 -26.18 27.99
N ASP A 167 -7.42 -27.34 28.21
CA ASP A 167 -8.14 -28.09 27.18
C ASP A 167 -9.29 -27.22 26.65
N GLN A 168 -9.21 -26.83 25.36
CA GLN A 168 -10.32 -26.19 24.67
C GLN A 168 -11.44 -27.22 24.47
N THR A 169 -12.39 -27.23 25.40
CA THR A 169 -13.62 -28.00 25.28
C THR A 169 -14.42 -27.44 24.10
N LEU A 170 -14.58 -28.25 23.04
CA LEU A 170 -15.44 -27.93 21.90
C LEU A 170 -16.90 -27.83 22.38
N GLU A 171 -17.50 -26.64 22.29
CA GLU A 171 -18.90 -26.37 22.68
C GLU A 171 -19.95 -27.00 21.73
N ARG A 172 -19.58 -28.02 20.94
CA ARG A 172 -20.53 -28.72 20.07
C ARG A 172 -20.12 -30.17 19.83
N PRO A 173 -21.04 -31.15 19.97
CA PRO A 173 -20.75 -32.54 19.64
C PRO A 173 -20.43 -32.68 18.13
N LEU A 174 -19.32 -33.34 17.83
CA LEU A 174 -18.91 -33.72 16.47
C LEU A 174 -19.93 -34.71 15.89
N ARG A 175 -20.39 -34.46 14.66
CA ARG A 175 -21.27 -35.38 13.93
C ARG A 175 -20.44 -36.53 13.35
N PRO A 176 -20.97 -37.77 13.27
CA PRO A 176 -20.22 -38.88 12.69
C PRO A 176 -19.92 -38.61 11.20
N GLY A 177 -18.65 -38.38 10.83
CA GLY A 177 -18.20 -38.30 9.43
C GLY A 177 -17.42 -37.06 8.99
N GLU A 178 -17.11 -36.10 9.87
CA GLU A 178 -16.19 -34.98 9.54
C GLU A 178 -14.78 -35.29 10.10
N VAL A 179 -13.76 -35.29 9.21
CA VAL A 179 -12.33 -35.19 9.56
C VAL A 179 -11.88 -33.74 9.47
#